data_AF-A0A3G5UEH9-F1
#
_entry.id   AF-A0A3G5UEH9-F1
#
_cell.length_a   1.000
_cell.length_b   1.000
_cell.length_c   1.000
_cell.angle_alpha   90.00
_cell.angle_beta   90.00
_cell.angle_gamma   90.00
#
_symmetry.space_group_name_H-M   'P 1'
#
loop_
_entity.id
_entity.type
_entity.pdbx_description
1 polymer ?
#
loop_
_entity_poly.entity_id
_entity_poly.type
_entity_poly.pdbx_seq_one_letter_code
_entity_poly.pdbx_strand_id
1 'polypeptide(L)'
;MRQLIIKDFIMQWKHLIWYLIYPLFLYMTLTDIKSFYVIMSAIIPVIAILKTFNDDKKYDGEVMLNSLPLAKKEIVVAKYIMALIVFIISMIVSSPLVINQFEGGTFEFITTTLVTITGFVFIYLSLVLPISFWLGYKKSIFITIFILMAPIVIVEMFFQVNIEQIHLHNGVVLICSICMLLVSVLASVKLYEKREF
;
A
#
# COMPACT_ATOMS: atom_id res chain seq x y z
N MET A 1 6.37 -20.30 -5.39
CA MET A 1 5.74 -18.94 -5.36
C MET A 1 4.29 -18.82 -5.86
N ARG A 2 3.93 -19.20 -7.11
CA ARG A 2 2.61 -18.89 -7.71
C ARG A 2 1.39 -19.27 -6.85
N GLN A 3 1.43 -20.42 -6.20
CA GLN A 3 0.34 -20.92 -5.36
C GLN A 3 0.10 -20.04 -4.12
N LEU A 4 1.14 -19.41 -3.57
CA LEU A 4 1.04 -18.49 -2.43
C LEU A 4 0.29 -17.21 -2.82
N ILE A 5 0.67 -16.63 -3.96
CA ILE A 5 0.03 -15.44 -4.52
C ILE A 5 -1.46 -15.72 -4.79
N ILE A 6 -1.78 -16.88 -5.38
CA ILE A 6 -3.18 -17.27 -5.63
C ILE A 6 -3.96 -17.44 -4.33
N LYS A 7 -3.37 -18.10 -3.30
CA LYS A 7 -4.00 -18.25 -1.99
C LYS A 7 -4.36 -16.90 -1.37
N ASP A 8 -3.39 -15.99 -1.33
CA ASP A 8 -3.59 -14.64 -0.77
C ASP A 8 -4.62 -13.84 -1.59
N PHE A 9 -4.61 -14.00 -2.92
CA PHE A 9 -5.57 -13.34 -3.80
C PHE A 9 -7.00 -13.83 -3.59
N ILE A 10 -7.20 -15.15 -3.45
CA ILE A 10 -8.53 -15.72 -3.18
C ILE A 10 -9.06 -15.23 -1.83
N MET A 11 -8.20 -15.16 -0.80
CA MET A 11 -8.60 -14.65 0.52
C MET A 11 -9.03 -13.17 0.43
N GLN A 12 -8.31 -12.37 -0.35
CA GLN A 12 -8.63 -10.97 -0.58
C GLN A 12 -9.82 -10.77 -1.53
N TRP A 13 -10.12 -11.70 -2.44
CA TRP A 13 -11.18 -11.57 -3.44
C TRP A 13 -12.55 -11.28 -2.82
N LYS A 14 -12.85 -11.89 -1.67
CA LYS A 14 -14.09 -11.62 -0.91
C LYS A 14 -14.20 -10.16 -0.44
N HIS A 15 -13.06 -9.51 -0.21
CA HIS A 15 -12.98 -8.11 0.21
C HIS A 15 -12.80 -7.14 -0.97
N LEU A 16 -12.43 -7.65 -2.16
CA LEU A 16 -12.28 -6.86 -3.38
C LEU A 16 -13.57 -6.13 -3.75
N ILE A 17 -14.72 -6.76 -3.52
CA ILE A 17 -16.04 -6.13 -3.73
C ILE A 17 -16.23 -4.91 -2.84
N TRP A 18 -15.76 -4.94 -1.60
CA TRP A 18 -15.82 -3.79 -0.69
C TRP A 18 -14.87 -2.68 -1.14
N TYR A 19 -13.68 -3.04 -1.65
CA TYR A 19 -12.75 -2.07 -2.23
C TYR A 19 -13.27 -1.40 -3.50
N LEU A 20 -14.29 -1.97 -4.16
CA LEU A 20 -14.92 -1.40 -5.35
C LEU A 20 -16.15 -0.56 -5.00
N ILE A 21 -16.93 -0.98 -4.00
CA ILE A 21 -18.13 -0.28 -3.52
C ILE A 21 -17.79 1.00 -2.75
N TYR A 22 -16.77 0.98 -1.88
CA TYR A 22 -16.41 2.15 -1.06
C TYR A 22 -16.03 3.38 -1.88
N PRO A 23 -15.17 3.27 -2.92
CA PRO A 23 -14.89 4.37 -3.83
C PRO A 23 -16.15 4.90 -4.50
N LEU A 24 -17.02 4.02 -5.00
CA LEU A 24 -18.25 4.42 -5.67
C LEU A 24 -19.16 5.27 -4.75
N PHE A 25 -19.28 4.87 -3.48
CA PHE A 25 -20.08 5.59 -2.49
C PHE A 25 -19.46 6.95 -2.10
N LEU A 26 -18.15 6.98 -1.87
CA LEU A 26 -17.44 8.21 -1.50
C LEU A 26 -17.36 9.22 -2.67
N TYR A 27 -17.39 8.74 -3.92
CA TYR A 27 -17.50 9.59 -5.10
C TYR A 27 -18.81 10.41 -5.10
N MET A 28 -19.92 9.86 -4.60
CA MET A 28 -21.19 10.59 -4.55
C MET A 28 -21.22 11.70 -3.48
N THR A 29 -20.29 11.67 -2.53
CA THR A 29 -20.28 12.58 -1.36
C THR A 29 -19.17 13.61 -1.39
N LEU A 30 -18.02 13.31 -2.00
CA LEU A 30 -16.89 14.22 -2.09
C LEU A 30 -17.00 15.12 -3.33
N THR A 31 -16.96 16.42 -3.10
CA THR A 31 -17.00 17.45 -4.17
C THR A 31 -15.65 17.55 -4.90
N ASP A 32 -14.54 17.23 -4.22
CA ASP A 32 -13.18 17.25 -4.77
C ASP A 32 -12.70 15.88 -5.27
N ILE A 33 -12.74 15.69 -6.58
CA ILE A 33 -12.40 14.43 -7.27
C ILE A 33 -10.89 14.10 -7.15
N LYS A 34 -10.02 15.12 -7.10
CA LYS A 34 -8.57 14.94 -6.90
C LYS A 34 -8.28 14.32 -5.53
N SER A 35 -8.86 14.89 -4.49
CA SER A 35 -8.73 14.41 -3.12
C SER A 35 -9.30 12.99 -2.98
N PHE A 36 -10.43 12.71 -3.61
CA PHE A 36 -11.01 11.37 -3.67
C PHE A 36 -10.04 10.33 -4.27
N TYR A 37 -9.42 10.63 -5.42
CA TYR A 37 -8.45 9.73 -6.07
C TYR A 37 -7.26 9.41 -5.15
N VAL A 38 -6.68 10.45 -4.55
CA VAL A 38 -5.53 10.33 -3.64
C VAL A 38 -5.88 9.45 -2.44
N ILE A 39 -7.01 9.71 -1.80
CA ILE A 39 -7.45 8.97 -0.61
C ILE A 39 -7.71 7.50 -0.96
N MET A 40 -8.44 7.22 -2.05
CA MET A 40 -8.77 5.83 -2.42
C MET A 40 -7.55 5.02 -2.82
N SER A 41 -6.70 5.57 -3.67
CA SER A 41 -5.50 4.89 -4.18
C SER A 41 -4.44 4.66 -3.10
N ALA A 42 -4.39 5.50 -2.05
CA ALA A 42 -3.46 5.34 -0.95
C ALA A 42 -3.99 4.45 0.18
N ILE A 43 -5.26 4.61 0.58
CA ILE A 43 -5.80 3.93 1.77
C ILE A 43 -6.16 2.46 1.49
N ILE A 44 -6.71 2.15 0.31
CA ILE A 44 -7.15 0.80 -0.02
C ILE A 44 -6.01 -0.24 0.06
N PRO A 45 -4.83 -0.01 -0.58
CA PRO A 45 -3.71 -0.95 -0.49
C PRO A 45 -3.26 -1.19 0.95
N VAL A 46 -3.24 -0.14 1.77
CA VAL A 46 -2.81 -0.19 3.17
C VAL A 46 -3.74 -1.06 3.99
N ILE A 47 -5.05 -0.82 3.90
CA ILE A 47 -6.06 -1.61 4.61
C ILE A 47 -6.00 -3.07 4.16
N ALA A 48 -5.86 -3.31 2.85
CA ALA A 48 -5.80 -4.65 2.29
C ALA A 48 -4.61 -5.47 2.78
N ILE A 49 -3.45 -4.83 2.94
CA ILE A 49 -2.27 -5.49 3.48
C ILE A 49 -2.45 -5.81 4.94
N LEU A 50 -2.88 -4.84 5.76
CA LEU A 50 -3.18 -5.07 7.17
C LEU A 50 -4.16 -6.23 7.34
N LYS A 51 -5.20 -6.27 6.52
CA LYS A 51 -6.19 -7.35 6.52
C LYS A 51 -5.57 -8.70 6.16
N THR A 52 -4.67 -8.76 5.18
CA THR A 52 -3.98 -10.00 4.80
C THR A 52 -3.17 -10.56 5.97
N PHE A 53 -2.46 -9.71 6.70
CA PHE A 53 -1.76 -10.13 7.92
C PHE A 53 -2.70 -10.50 9.07
N ASN A 54 -3.89 -9.89 9.15
CA ASN A 54 -4.92 -10.31 10.10
C ASN A 54 -5.40 -11.72 9.83
N ASP A 55 -5.72 -12.00 8.57
CA ASP A 55 -6.33 -13.26 8.18
C ASP A 55 -5.29 -14.38 8.29
N ASP A 56 -4.03 -14.14 7.92
CA ASP A 56 -2.94 -15.08 8.21
C ASP A 56 -2.77 -15.36 9.71
N LYS A 57 -2.97 -14.37 10.59
CA LYS A 57 -2.95 -14.60 12.04
C LYS A 57 -4.19 -15.34 12.54
N LYS A 58 -5.37 -15.07 11.96
CA LYS A 58 -6.64 -15.67 12.36
C LYS A 58 -6.71 -17.16 12.03
N TYR A 59 -6.08 -17.58 10.94
CA TYR A 59 -6.10 -18.95 10.45
C TYR A 59 -4.78 -19.70 10.66
N ASP A 60 -3.91 -19.22 11.56
CA ASP A 60 -2.56 -19.77 11.78
C ASP A 60 -1.77 -20.02 10.48
N GLY A 61 -1.97 -19.14 9.50
CA GLY A 61 -1.36 -19.21 8.19
C GLY A 61 0.16 -19.21 8.25
N GLU A 62 0.75 -18.55 9.27
CA GLU A 62 2.20 -18.58 9.50
C GLU A 62 2.71 -19.99 9.85
N VAL A 63 1.96 -20.75 10.67
CA VAL A 63 2.31 -22.13 11.04
C VAL A 63 2.15 -23.05 9.84
N MET A 64 1.06 -22.91 9.09
CA MET A 64 0.82 -23.69 7.87
C MET A 64 1.92 -23.45 6.81
N LEU A 65 2.34 -22.19 6.63
CA LEU A 65 3.39 -21.82 5.69
C LEU A 65 4.77 -22.33 6.10
N ASN A 66 5.05 -22.43 7.41
CA ASN A 66 6.31 -22.94 7.92
C ASN A 66 6.42 -24.48 7.84
N SER A 67 5.28 -25.18 7.84
CA SER A 67 5.21 -26.64 7.63
C SER A 67 5.40 -27.07 6.18
N LEU A 68 5.32 -26.13 5.23
CA LEU A 68 5.55 -26.38 3.81
C LEU A 68 7.05 -26.24 3.49
N PRO A 69 7.60 -27.04 2.56
CA PRO A 69 9.00 -26.95 2.14
C PRO A 69 9.21 -25.74 1.20
N LEU A 70 8.90 -24.53 1.69
CA LEU A 70 8.99 -23.28 0.96
C LEU A 70 10.10 -22.42 1.53
N ALA A 71 10.84 -21.72 0.67
CA ALA A 71 11.86 -20.80 1.16
C ALA A 71 11.21 -19.58 1.82
N LYS A 72 11.69 -19.20 3.01
CA LYS A 72 11.24 -18.00 3.74
C LYS A 72 11.24 -16.74 2.87
N LYS A 73 12.24 -16.61 1.97
CA LYS A 73 12.32 -15.54 0.97
C LYS A 73 11.12 -15.53 0.01
N GLU A 74 10.66 -16.69 -0.45
CA GLU A 74 9.51 -16.78 -1.36
C GLU A 74 8.21 -16.31 -0.71
N ILE A 75 8.03 -16.59 0.59
CA ILE A 75 6.86 -16.12 1.35
C ILE A 75 6.86 -14.59 1.42
N VAL A 76 8.00 -13.99 1.78
CA VAL A 76 8.12 -12.53 1.85
C VAL A 76 7.86 -11.88 0.50
N VAL A 77 8.52 -12.37 -0.56
CA VAL A 77 8.35 -11.83 -1.92
C VAL A 77 6.90 -11.97 -2.41
N ALA A 78 6.22 -13.08 -2.12
CA ALA A 78 4.81 -13.25 -2.47
C ALA A 78 3.92 -12.16 -1.84
N LYS A 79 4.15 -11.79 -0.57
CA LYS A 79 3.37 -10.72 0.07
C LYS A 79 3.60 -9.34 -0.53
N TYR A 80 4.85 -9.02 -0.92
CA TYR A 80 5.15 -7.77 -1.62
C TYR A 80 4.50 -7.73 -3.01
N ILE A 81 4.54 -8.84 -3.75
CA ILE A 81 3.85 -8.94 -5.05
C ILE A 81 2.35 -8.75 -4.87
N MET A 82 1.74 -9.36 -3.85
CA MET A 82 0.33 -9.19 -3.55
C MET A 82 -0.02 -7.73 -3.21
N ALA A 83 0.79 -7.06 -2.39
CA ALA A 83 0.63 -5.63 -2.11
C ALA A 83 0.65 -4.78 -3.38
N LEU A 84 1.57 -5.07 -4.31
CA LEU A 84 1.66 -4.37 -5.60
C LEU A 84 0.46 -4.65 -6.51
N ILE A 85 -0.02 -5.89 -6.57
CA ILE A 85 -1.22 -6.25 -7.36
C ILE A 85 -2.44 -5.48 -6.85
N VAL A 86 -2.66 -5.45 -5.53
CA VAL A 86 -3.79 -4.71 -4.93
C VAL A 86 -3.66 -3.21 -5.19
N PHE A 87 -2.44 -2.69 -5.12
CA PHE A 87 -2.17 -1.29 -5.46
C PHE A 87 -2.54 -0.97 -6.91
N ILE A 88 -2.10 -1.78 -7.88
CA ILE A 88 -2.45 -1.58 -9.29
C ILE A 88 -3.97 -1.65 -9.50
N ILE A 89 -4.67 -2.59 -8.85
CA ILE A 89 -6.13 -2.70 -8.93
C ILE A 89 -6.78 -1.43 -8.36
N SER A 90 -6.34 -0.94 -7.21
CA SER A 90 -6.89 0.29 -6.61
C SER A 90 -6.71 1.52 -7.51
N MET A 91 -5.60 1.59 -8.25
CA MET A 91 -5.38 2.67 -9.23
C MET A 91 -6.31 2.56 -10.43
N ILE A 92 -6.51 1.36 -10.98
CA ILE A 92 -7.41 1.12 -12.11
C ILE A 92 -8.87 1.37 -11.73
N VAL A 93 -9.28 1.01 -10.52
CA VAL A 93 -10.66 1.24 -10.04
C VAL A 93 -10.94 2.73 -9.85
N SER A 94 -9.94 3.49 -9.41
CA SER A 94 -10.08 4.92 -9.12
C SER A 94 -9.85 5.84 -10.34
N SER A 95 -9.14 5.38 -11.39
CA SER A 95 -8.79 6.21 -12.56
C SER A 95 -9.95 6.67 -13.45
N PRO A 96 -10.99 5.86 -13.77
CA PRO A 96 -12.04 6.25 -14.72
C PRO A 96 -12.88 7.42 -14.22
N LEU A 97 -13.01 7.55 -12.90
CA LEU A 97 -13.77 8.61 -12.23
C LEU A 97 -13.09 9.98 -12.36
N VAL A 98 -11.76 10.00 -12.55
CA VAL A 98 -10.94 11.20 -12.44
C VAL A 98 -10.50 11.71 -13.81
N ILE A 99 -10.21 10.81 -14.75
CA ILE A 99 -9.78 11.16 -16.11
C ILE A 99 -10.86 11.97 -16.84
N ASN A 100 -12.14 11.70 -16.60
CA ASN A 100 -13.24 12.37 -17.28
C ASN A 100 -13.45 13.84 -16.85
N GLN A 101 -12.87 14.27 -15.73
CA GLN A 101 -13.13 15.59 -15.14
C GLN A 101 -11.85 16.41 -14.91
N PHE A 102 -10.70 15.94 -15.39
CA PHE A 102 -9.45 16.67 -15.26
C PHE A 102 -9.29 17.69 -16.38
N GLU A 103 -9.37 18.98 -16.03
CA GLU A 103 -9.30 20.10 -16.99
C GLU A 103 -7.95 20.21 -17.71
N GLY A 104 -6.85 19.79 -17.07
CA GLY A 104 -5.48 19.79 -17.63
C GLY A 104 -5.16 18.60 -18.55
N GLY A 105 -6.14 17.72 -18.81
CA GLY A 105 -5.96 16.53 -19.64
C GLY A 105 -5.22 15.37 -18.96
N THR A 106 -5.10 14.25 -19.68
CA THR A 106 -4.55 12.98 -19.18
C THR A 106 -3.06 13.05 -18.84
N PHE A 107 -2.28 13.85 -19.57
CA PHE A 107 -0.83 13.90 -19.42
C PHE A 107 -0.39 14.58 -18.12
N GLU A 108 -1.01 15.70 -17.77
CA GLU A 108 -0.73 16.42 -16.53
C GLU A 108 -1.16 15.60 -15.30
N PHE A 109 -2.32 14.93 -15.39
CA PHE A 109 -2.78 14.00 -14.36
C PHE A 109 -1.76 12.89 -14.09
N ILE A 110 -1.27 12.23 -15.14
CA ILE A 110 -0.29 11.14 -15.02
C ILE A 110 0.99 11.63 -14.34
N THR A 111 1.56 12.72 -14.85
CA THR A 111 2.89 13.20 -14.43
C THR A 111 2.91 13.83 -13.03
N THR A 112 1.82 14.47 -12.62
CA THR A 112 1.77 15.19 -11.34
C THR A 112 1.14 14.35 -10.23
N THR A 113 -0.08 13.86 -10.43
CA THR A 113 -0.85 13.19 -9.35
C THR A 113 -0.53 11.71 -9.26
N LEU A 114 -0.44 11.00 -10.39
CA LEU A 114 -0.22 9.56 -10.39
C LEU A 114 1.18 9.21 -9.87
N VAL A 115 2.19 9.94 -10.35
CA VAL A 115 3.61 9.83 -9.93
C VAL A 115 3.81 10.17 -8.45
N THR A 116 3.14 11.19 -7.91
CA THR A 116 3.26 11.53 -6.48
C THR A 116 2.65 10.45 -5.60
N ILE A 117 1.41 10.03 -5.91
CA ILE A 117 0.68 9.02 -5.14
C ILE A 117 1.44 7.69 -5.14
N THR A 118 1.88 7.22 -6.31
CA THR A 118 2.72 6.00 -6.43
C THR A 118 3.96 6.10 -5.53
N GLY A 119 4.62 7.26 -5.50
CA GLY A 119 5.77 7.50 -4.63
C GLY A 119 5.44 7.36 -3.14
N PHE A 120 4.41 8.05 -2.68
CA PHE A 120 3.97 8.01 -1.29
C PHE A 120 3.55 6.60 -0.85
N VAL A 121 2.76 5.90 -1.67
CA VAL A 121 2.33 4.53 -1.35
C VAL A 121 3.53 3.59 -1.26
N PHE A 122 4.53 3.71 -2.13
CA PHE A 122 5.71 2.85 -2.07
C PHE A 122 6.56 3.09 -0.82
N ILE A 123 6.76 4.35 -0.42
CA ILE A 123 7.43 4.68 0.85
C ILE A 123 6.67 4.05 2.02
N TYR A 124 5.34 4.16 1.99
CA TYR A 124 4.51 3.63 3.05
C TYR A 124 4.57 2.09 3.13
N LEU A 125 4.41 1.41 1.99
CA LEU A 125 4.53 -0.05 1.87
C LEU A 125 5.89 -0.54 2.36
N SER A 126 6.95 0.21 2.04
CA SER A 126 8.31 -0.07 2.46
C SER A 126 8.48 -0.07 3.99
N LEU A 127 7.70 0.72 4.73
CA LEU A 127 7.75 0.74 6.19
C LEU A 127 6.81 -0.29 6.82
N VAL A 128 5.59 -0.39 6.31
CA VAL A 128 4.53 -1.22 6.93
C VAL A 128 4.77 -2.71 6.78
N LEU A 129 5.29 -3.16 5.63
CA LEU A 129 5.53 -4.58 5.39
C LEU A 129 6.58 -5.18 6.35
N PRO A 130 7.80 -4.61 6.50
CA PRO A 130 8.78 -5.11 7.46
C PRO A 130 8.27 -5.12 8.90
N ILE A 131 7.58 -4.05 9.31
CA ILE A 131 6.99 -3.93 10.65
C ILE A 131 5.94 -5.03 10.88
N SER A 132 5.11 -5.30 9.86
CA SER A 132 4.09 -6.34 9.91
C SER A 132 4.70 -7.74 10.07
N PHE A 133 5.81 -8.03 9.37
CA PHE A 133 6.57 -9.26 9.56
C PHE A 133 7.24 -9.34 10.94
N TRP A 134 7.72 -8.21 11.47
CA TRP A 134 8.48 -8.21 12.72
C TRP A 134 7.62 -8.29 13.99
N LEU A 135 6.46 -7.64 14.02
CA LEU A 135 5.61 -7.49 15.21
C LEU A 135 4.31 -8.31 15.16
N GLY A 136 3.97 -8.85 13.99
CA GLY A 136 2.68 -9.49 13.74
C GLY A 136 1.51 -8.49 13.80
N TYR A 137 0.33 -8.96 13.39
CA TYR A 137 -0.83 -8.10 13.13
C TYR A 137 -1.25 -7.16 14.29
N LYS A 138 -1.42 -7.69 15.51
CA LYS A 138 -2.02 -6.94 16.64
C LYS A 138 -1.22 -5.69 17.03
N LYS A 139 0.11 -5.74 16.93
CA LYS A 139 0.98 -4.58 17.22
C LYS A 139 1.24 -3.74 15.96
N SER A 140 1.25 -4.37 14.78
CA SER A 140 1.45 -3.68 13.51
C SER A 140 0.36 -2.64 13.20
N ILE A 141 -0.91 -2.89 13.56
CA ILE A 141 -1.99 -1.92 13.31
C ILE A 141 -1.74 -0.56 13.96
N PHE A 142 -1.37 -0.53 15.25
CA PHE A 142 -1.17 0.73 15.97
C PHE A 142 0.00 1.51 15.38
N ILE A 143 1.08 0.80 15.01
CA ILE A 143 2.27 1.39 14.41
C ILE A 143 1.97 1.88 13.00
N THR A 144 1.19 1.13 12.23
CA THR A 144 0.77 1.49 10.87
C THR A 144 -0.10 2.75 10.85
N ILE A 145 -1.03 2.88 11.80
CA ILE A 145 -1.84 4.10 11.98
C ILE A 145 -0.94 5.28 12.39
N PHE A 146 -0.01 5.06 13.32
CA PHE A 146 0.92 6.09 13.76
C PHE A 146 1.80 6.60 12.61
N ILE A 147 2.31 5.70 11.77
CA ILE A 147 3.11 6.06 10.58
C ILE A 147 2.29 6.83 9.55
N LEU A 148 0.97 6.61 9.46
CA LEU A 148 0.10 7.34 8.54
C LEU A 148 -0.21 8.76 9.06
N MET A 149 -0.47 8.90 10.35
CA MET A 149 -0.87 10.17 10.98
C MET A 149 0.31 11.09 11.30
N ALA A 150 1.42 10.56 11.81
CA ALA A 150 2.54 11.36 12.30
C ALA A 150 3.13 12.32 11.25
N PRO A 151 3.37 11.91 9.99
CA PRO A 151 3.94 12.81 8.98
C PRO A 151 3.02 13.98 8.66
N ILE A 152 1.69 13.74 8.60
CA ILE A 152 0.69 14.76 8.28
C ILE A 152 0.69 15.82 9.38
N VAL A 153 0.59 15.40 10.64
CA VAL A 153 0.56 16.30 11.80
C VAL A 153 1.87 17.08 11.95
N ILE A 154 3.02 16.43 11.74
CA ILE A 154 4.34 17.10 11.85
C ILE A 154 4.51 18.15 10.75
N VAL A 155 4.11 17.84 9.50
CA VAL A 155 4.22 18.77 8.38
C VAL A 155 3.29 19.98 8.57
N GLU A 156 2.04 19.76 9.00
CA GLU A 156 1.10 20.85 9.28
C GLU A 156 1.56 21.73 10.45
N MET A 157 2.10 21.14 11.52
CA MET A 157 2.45 21.87 12.73
C MET A 157 3.77 22.63 12.63
N PHE A 158 4.79 22.08 11.94
CA PHE A 158 6.14 22.65 11.94
C PHE A 158 6.50 23.39 10.65
N PHE A 159 5.99 22.92 9.51
CA PHE A 159 6.60 23.28 8.24
C PHE A 159 5.81 24.34 7.46
N GLN A 160 4.50 24.53 7.71
CA GLN A 160 3.64 25.43 6.90
C GLN A 160 3.97 25.36 5.40
N VAL A 161 4.36 24.16 4.93
CA VAL A 161 4.97 24.00 3.60
C VAL A 161 3.88 24.12 2.56
N ASN A 162 4.09 25.04 1.64
CA ASN A 162 3.19 25.24 0.51
C ASN A 162 3.33 24.02 -0.42
N ILE A 163 2.29 23.18 -0.48
CA ILE A 163 2.27 21.88 -1.20
C ILE A 163 2.59 22.04 -2.70
N GLU A 164 2.45 23.26 -3.24
CA GLU A 164 2.71 23.60 -4.65
C GLU A 164 4.19 23.48 -5.07
N GLN A 165 5.17 23.55 -4.16
CA GLN A 165 6.59 23.41 -4.52
C GLN A 165 7.04 21.95 -4.72
N ILE A 166 6.23 20.98 -4.33
CA ILE A 166 6.58 19.54 -4.39
C ILE A 166 6.52 19.02 -5.84
N HIS A 167 5.77 19.68 -6.72
CA HIS A 167 5.52 19.24 -8.09
C HIS A 167 6.79 19.08 -8.97
N LEU A 168 7.85 19.84 -8.68
CA LEU A 168 9.04 19.88 -9.54
C LEU A 168 10.05 18.74 -9.27
N HIS A 169 9.86 17.93 -8.22
CA HIS A 169 10.77 16.84 -7.84
C HIS A 169 10.15 15.43 -7.85
N ASN A 170 8.93 15.29 -8.37
CA ASN A 170 8.14 14.05 -8.32
C ASN A 170 8.87 12.81 -8.86
N GLY A 171 9.66 12.96 -9.93
CA GLY A 171 10.41 11.85 -10.51
C GLY A 171 11.52 11.31 -9.58
N VAL A 172 12.19 12.20 -8.84
CA VAL A 172 13.24 11.81 -7.88
C VAL A 172 12.61 11.08 -6.69
N VAL A 173 11.47 11.56 -6.20
CA VAL A 173 10.72 10.92 -5.10
C VAL A 173 10.33 9.49 -5.47
N LEU A 174 9.91 9.24 -6.71
CA LEU A 174 9.62 7.89 -7.20
C LEU A 174 10.84 6.98 -7.22
N ILE A 175 11.96 7.45 -7.75
CA ILE A 175 13.17 6.64 -7.82
C ILE A 175 13.61 6.27 -6.40
N CYS A 176 13.60 7.24 -5.48
CA CYS A 176 13.89 7.00 -4.07
C CYS A 176 12.91 6.00 -3.43
N SER A 177 11.60 6.10 -3.70
CA SER A 177 10.61 5.19 -3.12
C SER A 177 10.78 3.76 -3.60
N ILE A 178 11.08 3.56 -4.88
CA ILE A 178 11.37 2.25 -5.46
C ILE A 178 12.62 1.65 -4.82
N CYS A 179 13.70 2.43 -4.70
CA CYS A 179 14.92 1.99 -4.01
C CYS A 179 14.63 1.59 -2.56
N MET A 180 13.82 2.38 -1.85
CA MET A 180 13.44 2.10 -0.47
C MET A 180 12.64 0.80 -0.35
N LEU A 181 11.69 0.56 -1.26
CA LEU A 181 10.90 -0.67 -1.32
C LEU A 181 11.77 -1.90 -1.57
N LEU A 182 12.76 -1.81 -2.47
CA LEU A 182 13.73 -2.89 -2.70
C LEU A 182 14.57 -3.20 -1.45
N VAL A 183 15.06 -2.18 -0.75
CA VAL A 183 15.79 -2.35 0.53
C VAL A 183 14.88 -2.97 1.59
N SER A 184 13.62 -2.56 1.64
CA SER A 184 12.61 -3.08 2.54
C SER A 184 12.33 -4.58 2.33
N VAL A 185 12.32 -5.07 1.09
CA VAL A 185 12.23 -6.51 0.80
C VAL A 185 13.38 -7.26 1.45
N LEU A 186 14.62 -6.77 1.29
CA LEU A 186 15.80 -7.41 1.88
C LEU A 186 15.76 -7.40 3.42
N ALA A 187 15.30 -6.30 4.01
CA ALA A 187 15.11 -6.18 5.45
C ALA A 187 14.05 -7.18 5.96
N SER A 188 12.92 -7.29 5.27
CA SER A 188 11.84 -8.22 5.59
C SER A 188 12.27 -9.68 5.51
N VAL A 189 13.09 -10.05 4.51
CA VAL A 189 13.64 -11.41 4.40
C VAL A 189 14.52 -11.73 5.61
N LYS A 190 15.46 -10.84 5.97
CA LYS A 190 16.32 -11.03 7.15
C LYS A 190 15.54 -11.10 8.46
N LEU A 191 14.48 -10.29 8.60
CA LEU A 191 13.62 -10.30 9.78
C LEU A 191 12.81 -11.60 9.89
N TYR A 192 12.28 -12.09 8.77
CA TYR A 192 11.48 -13.31 8.74
C TYR A 192 12.34 -14.57 8.92
N GLU A 193 13.59 -14.57 8.45
CA GLU A 193 14.54 -15.65 8.70
C GLU A 193 14.88 -15.82 10.18
N LYS A 194 15.09 -14.71 10.90
CA LYS A 194 15.42 -14.68 12.33
C LYS A 194 14.27 -15.07 13.26
N ARG A 195 13.02 -15.09 12.77
CA ARG A 195 11.91 -15.63 13.53
C ARG A 195 11.99 -17.16 13.50
N GLU A 196 12.38 -17.73 14.63
CA GLU A 196 12.14 -19.12 14.97
C GLU A 196 10.69 -19.20 15.49
N PHE A 197 9.85 -19.93 14.76
CA PHE A 197 8.53 -20.35 15.23
C PHE A 197 8.63 -21.82 15.62
#